data_AF-A0A0B1S3G6-F1
#
_entry.id   AF-A0A0B1S3G6-F1
#
_cell.length_a   1.000
_cell.length_b   1.000
_cell.length_c   1.000
_cell.angle_alpha   90.00
_cell.angle_beta   90.00
_cell.angle_gamma   90.00
#
_symmetry.space_group_name_H-M   'P 1'
#
loop_
_entity.id
_entity.type
_entity.pdbx_description
1 polymer ?
#
loop_
_entity_poly.entity_id
_entity_poly.type
_entity_poly.pdbx_seq_one_letter_code
_entity_poly.pdbx_strand_id
1 'polypeptide(L)' 'MDINWTEPTLYTGVLEWLDEIQDEPLAYDKDAIRYSDPSKHRNYLNLMRRSITKMGCGGVYCNVNGMHKYRGLCLTNKP' A
#
# COMPACT_ATOMS: atom_id res chain seq x y z
N MET A 1 -7.86 14.53 18.62
CA MET A 1 -8.57 13.63 17.70
C MET A 1 -8.10 12.25 18.07
N ASP A 2 -8.92 11.50 18.81
CA ASP A 2 -8.50 10.22 19.36
C ASP A 2 -8.60 9.17 18.27
N ILE A 3 -7.43 8.78 17.75
CA ILE A 3 -7.31 7.73 16.74
C ILE A 3 -7.58 6.41 17.46
N ASN A 4 -8.68 5.75 17.11
CA ASN A 4 -8.98 4.42 17.62
C ASN A 4 -8.09 3.39 16.90
N TRP A 5 -6.99 3.00 17.53
CA TRP A 5 -5.97 2.11 16.96
C TRP A 5 -6.45 0.67 16.71
N THR A 6 -7.64 0.28 17.18
CA THR A 6 -8.21 -1.05 16.94
C THR A 6 -8.91 -1.18 15.59
N GLU A 7 -9.19 -0.08 14.89
CA GLU A 7 -9.82 -0.12 13.56
C GLU A 7 -8.80 0.19 12.46
N PRO A 8 -8.76 -0.61 11.38
CA PRO A 8 -7.90 -0.33 10.24
C PRO A 8 -8.25 1.03 9.62
N THR A 9 -7.20 1.79 9.28
CA THR A 9 -7.27 3.13 8.69
C THR A 9 -6.54 3.18 7.35
N LEU A 10 -6.60 4.32 6.66
CA LEU A 10 -5.76 4.57 5.48
C LEU A 10 -4.28 4.39 5.78
N TYR A 11 -3.85 4.79 6.96
CA TYR A 11 -2.46 4.65 7.39
C TYR A 11 -2.06 3.17 7.50
N THR A 12 -2.87 2.34 8.15
CA THR A 12 -2.56 0.90 8.29
C THR A 12 -2.55 0.21 6.93
N GLY A 13 -3.47 0.55 6.01
CA GLY A 13 -3.47 -0.01 4.66
C GLY A 13 -2.28 0.40 3.80
N VAL A 14 -1.67 1.56 4.05
CA VAL A 14 -0.41 1.96 3.38
C VAL A 14 0.79 1.24 4.01
N LEU A 15 0.78 1.01 5.33
CA LEU A 15 1.82 0.21 5.99
C LEU A 15 1.85 -1.24 5.48
N GLU A 16 0.69 -1.84 5.20
CA GLU A 16 0.61 -3.18 4.58
C GLU A 16 1.33 -3.26 3.23
N TRP A 17 1.49 -2.14 2.51
CA TRP A 17 2.30 -2.13 1.30
C TRP A 17 3.80 -2.25 1.59
N LEU A 18 4.29 -1.78 2.73
CA LEU A 18 5.69 -2.01 3.14
C LEU A 18 5.93 -3.50 3.42
N ASP A 19 4.94 -4.18 3.98
CA ASP A 19 5.02 -5.60 4.27
C ASP A 19 5.18 -6.45 2.99
N GLU A 20 4.72 -5.94 1.83
CA GLU A 20 4.93 -6.60 0.53
C GLU A 20 6.42 -6.89 0.26
N ILE A 21 7.33 -6.03 0.75
CA ILE A 21 8.77 -6.16 0.51
C ILE A 21 9.58 -6.59 1.74
N GLN A 22 8.94 -6.79 2.90
CA GLN A 22 9.64 -6.92 4.18
C GLN A 22 10.54 -8.16 4.26
N ASP A 23 10.10 -9.27 3.68
CA ASP A 23 10.79 -10.57 3.74
C ASP A 23 11.51 -10.95 2.44
N GLU A 24 11.52 -10.07 1.43
CA GLU A 24 12.08 -10.38 0.12
C GLU A 24 13.55 -9.96 -0.01
N PRO A 25 14.44 -10.87 -0.46
CA PRO A 25 15.83 -10.52 -0.70
C PRO A 25 15.93 -9.52 -1.86
N LEU A 26 16.48 -8.34 -1.55
CA LEU A 26 16.73 -7.30 -2.55
C LEU A 26 17.82 -7.76 -3.52
N ALA A 27 17.42 -8.17 -4.72
CA ALA A 27 18.33 -8.31 -5.86
C ALA A 27 18.46 -6.96 -6.57
N TYR A 28 19.66 -6.41 -6.62
CA TYR A 28 19.94 -5.14 -7.30
C TYR A 28 21.19 -5.24 -8.17
N ASP A 29 21.16 -4.56 -9.32
CA ASP A 29 22.35 -4.20 -10.07
C ASP A 29 22.55 -2.68 -9.99
N LYS A 30 23.49 -2.13 -10.79
CA LYS A 30 23.78 -0.69 -10.77
C LYS A 30 22.58 0.18 -11.20
N ASP A 31 21.64 -0.40 -11.95
CA ASP A 31 20.61 0.35 -12.68
C ASP A 31 19.19 0.10 -12.15
N ALA A 32 18.93 -1.04 -11.48
CA ALA A 32 17.60 -1.34 -10.96
C ALA A 32 17.57 -2.32 -9.78
N ILE A 33 16.59 -2.11 -8.90
CA ILE A 33 16.08 -3.12 -7.96
C ILE A 33 15.11 -4.02 -8.73
N ARG A 34 15.28 -5.34 -8.63
CA ARG A 34 14.38 -6.32 -9.23
C ARG A 34 13.74 -7.17 -8.13
N TYR A 35 12.42 -7.26 -8.17
CA TYR A 35 11.64 -8.14 -7.31
C TYR A 35 11.31 -9.43 -8.07
N SER A 36 11.36 -10.56 -7.35
CA SER A 36 11.13 -11.92 -7.88
C SER A 36 9.73 -12.07 -8.51
N ASP A 37 8.72 -11.47 -7.88
CA ASP A 37 7.32 -11.46 -8.34
C ASP A 37 6.74 -10.03 -8.29
N PRO A 38 6.83 -9.25 -9.38
CA PRO A 38 6.36 -7.86 -9.41
C PRO A 38 4.87 -7.69 -9.07
N SER A 39 4.05 -8.75 -9.21
CA SER A 39 2.61 -8.68 -8.94
C SER A 39 2.30 -8.58 -7.45
N LYS A 40 3.13 -9.20 -6.60
CA LYS A 40 3.02 -9.16 -5.13
C LYS A 40 3.46 -7.85 -4.51
N HIS A 41 4.29 -7.10 -5.22
CA HIS A 41 4.89 -5.84 -4.76
C HIS A 41 4.25 -4.62 -5.43
N ARG A 42 3.12 -4.81 -6.10
CA ARG A 42 2.55 -3.80 -7.00
C ARG A 42 2.21 -2.51 -6.27
N ASN A 43 1.71 -2.59 -5.04
CA ASN A 43 1.28 -1.40 -4.32
C ASN A 43 2.51 -0.62 -3.84
N TYR A 44 3.48 -1.30 -3.26
CA TYR A 44 4.76 -0.68 -2.89
C TYR A 44 5.47 -0.05 -4.08
N LEU A 45 5.59 -0.79 -5.19
CA LEU A 45 6.27 -0.33 -6.40
C LEU A 45 5.58 0.89 -7.01
N ASN A 46 4.25 0.94 -6.98
CA ASN A 46 3.52 2.12 -7.43
C ASN A 46 3.68 3.31 -6.48
N LEU A 47 3.77 3.08 -5.16
CA LEU A 47 4.03 4.13 -4.19
C LEU A 47 5.43 4.75 -4.39
N MET A 48 6.45 3.91 -4.61
CA MET A 48 7.86 4.33 -4.69
C MET A 48 8.33 4.72 -6.10
N ARG A 49 7.47 4.57 -7.12
CA ARG A 49 7.81 4.92 -8.50
C ARG A 49 8.15 6.41 -8.60
N ARG A 50 9.37 6.72 -9.05
CA ARG A 50 9.87 8.09 -9.25
C ARG A 50 8.98 8.96 -10.17
N SER A 51 8.22 8.34 -11.08
CA SER A 51 7.31 9.04 -11.99
C SER A 51 5.99 9.48 -11.33
N ILE A 52 5.65 8.95 -10.15
CA ILE A 52 4.48 9.35 -9.39
C ILE A 52 4.81 10.61 -8.59
N THR A 53 4.01 11.66 -8.75
CA THR A 53 4.22 12.94 -8.08
C THR A 53 3.02 13.42 -7.30
N LYS A 54 1.86 12.77 -7.47
CA LYS A 54 0.63 13.04 -6.73
C LYS A 54 -0.10 11.73 -6.49
N MET A 55 -0.67 11.62 -5.30
CA MET A 55 -1.48 10.51 -4.87
C MET A 55 -2.67 11.05 -4.08
N GLY A 56 -3.85 10.51 -4.34
CA GLY A 56 -5.06 10.77 -3.57
C GLY A 56 -5.64 9.45 -3.09
N CYS A 57 -5.99 9.38 -1.80
CA CYS A 57 -6.55 8.18 -1.21
C CYS A 57 -7.90 8.46 -0.55
N GLY A 58 -8.76 7.45 -0.56
CA GLY A 58 -10.03 7.43 0.16
C GLY A 58 -10.22 6.09 0.85
N GLY A 59 -10.76 6.12 2.06
CA GLY A 59 -11.06 4.92 2.83
C GLY A 59 -12.56 4.86 3.11
N VAL A 60 -13.13 3.66 3.03
CA VAL A 60 -14.49 3.39 3.49
C VAL A 60 -14.44 2.30 4.53
N TYR A 61 -15.10 2.54 5.64
CA TYR A 61 -15.33 1.57 6.70
C TYR A 61 -16.80 1.16 6.68
N CYS A 62 -17.05 -0.15 6.72
CA CYS A 62 -18.40 -0.73 6.75
C CYS A 62 -18.48 -1.85 7.79
N ASN A 63 -19.58 -1.93 8.54
CA ASN A 63 -19.91 -3.11 9.34
C ASN A 63 -20.96 -3.94 8.59
N VAL A 64 -20.65 -5.20 8.28
CA VAL A 64 -21.57 -6.12 7.59
C VAL A 64 -21.68 -7.40 8.40
N ASN A 65 -22.86 -7.70 8.93
CA ASN A 65 -23.14 -8.87 9.77
C ASN A 65 -22.19 -9.01 10.98
N GLY A 66 -21.84 -7.89 11.63
CA GLY A 66 -20.91 -7.87 12.77
C GLY A 66 -19.43 -7.94 12.39
N MET A 67 -19.09 -8.11 11.10
CA MET A 67 -17.71 -7.98 10.62
C MET A 67 -17.40 -6.54 10.24
N HIS A 68 -16.37 -6.00 10.87
CA HIS A 68 -15.75 -4.73 10.52
C HIS A 68 -14.91 -4.90 9.26
N LYS A 69 -15.25 -4.17 8.20
CA LYS A 69 -14.55 -4.19 6.91
C LYS A 69 -14.02 -2.81 6.59
N TYR A 70 -12.78 -2.75 6.20
CA TYR A 70 -12.14 -1.54 5.73
C TYR A 70 -11.69 -1.72 4.28
N ARG A 71 -11.95 -0.71 3.45
CA ARG A 71 -11.48 -0.66 2.06
C ARG A 71 -10.81 0.68 1.80
N GLY A 72 -9.49 0.65 1.64
CA GLY A 72 -8.71 1.76 1.11
C GLY A 72 -8.61 1.69 -0.41
N LEU A 73 -8.66 2.85 -1.06
CA LEU A 73 -8.29 3.00 -2.46
C LEU A 73 -7.37 4.21 -2.59
N CYS A 74 -6.25 4.05 -3.28
CA CYS A 74 -5.37 5.14 -3.65
C CYS A 74 -5.22 5.21 -5.16
N LEU A 75 -5.23 6.42 -5.70
CA LEU A 75 -5.02 6.72 -7.10
C LEU A 75 -3.78 7.59 -7.24
N THR A 76 -2.97 7.29 -8.25
CA THR A 76 -1.78 8.05 -8.61
C THR A 76 -2.03 8.89 -9.85
N ASN A 77 -1.27 9.98 -10.05
CA ASN A 77 -1.39 10.82 -11.25
C ASN A 77 -0.83 10.20 -12.53
N LYS A 78 -0.37 8.96 -12.46
CA LYS A 78 0.07 8.16 -13.60
C LYS A 78 -0.57 6.77 -13.48
N PRO A 79 -1.02 6.19 -14.62
CA PRO A 79 -1.57 4.83 -14.67
C PRO A 79 -0.53 3.75 -14.32
#